data_AF-A0A235BZ45-F1
#
_entry.id   AF-A0A235BZ45-F1
#
_cell.length_a   1.000
_cell.length_b   1.000
_cell.length_c   1.000
_cell.angle_alpha   90.00
_cell.angle_beta   90.00
_cell.angle_gamma   90.00
#
_symmetry.space_group_name_H-M   'P 1'
#
loop_
_entity.id
_entity.type
_entity.pdbx_description
1 polymer ?
#
loop_
_entity_poly.entity_id
_entity_poly.type
_entity_poly.pdbx_seq_one_letter_code
_entity_poly.pdbx_strand_id
1 'polypeptide(L)'
;MRKYPGGSVSALSATQPSYTLPNHGQCSTAVRATSDTWTINTTAGDYPGPVFSVSGVMAYMDAYLAKYWPGSPYYQNIYMYLTLGDPSMPVWSGGMPDYPAVTYPDSIPLGPYNMNVTVQVNSQPVENALVCAWKEGDFYVAGRTDATGNAVLETNAGTPGEVLVTVSEGHARHSTPGVAHTPIFPHEGTTMAGGGGQPQPNMRYMGNQVDDPPPGGNGNGRFDPGENGTIIVTLRNSGNGQAQNVTAKLRSSHTQFIITDSTSNYGN
;
A
#
# COMPACT_ATOMS: atom_id res chain seq x y z
N MET A 1 -12.90 18.89 4.67
CA MET A 1 -13.17 17.95 5.76
C MET A 1 -12.11 18.16 6.82
N ARG A 2 -12.45 18.72 8.00
CA ARG A 2 -11.48 19.08 9.04
C ARG A 2 -11.96 18.73 10.45
N LYS A 3 -12.94 17.83 10.55
CA LYS A 3 -13.45 17.39 11.85
C LYS A 3 -12.48 16.37 12.43
N TYR A 4 -12.10 16.55 13.70
CA TYR A 4 -11.33 15.58 14.46
C TYR A 4 -11.78 15.60 15.93
N PRO A 5 -12.11 14.45 16.56
CA PRO A 5 -12.17 13.11 15.95
C PRO A 5 -13.43 12.90 15.07
N GLY A 6 -13.30 12.00 14.08
CA GLY A 6 -14.39 11.51 13.21
C GLY A 6 -14.70 12.37 11.98
N GLY A 7 -15.62 11.90 11.13
CA GLY A 7 -15.99 12.54 9.86
C GLY A 7 -15.85 11.60 8.67
N SER A 8 -15.85 12.15 7.46
CA SER A 8 -15.60 11.41 6.23
C SER A 8 -14.18 11.65 5.70
N VAL A 9 -13.65 10.65 4.99
CA VAL A 9 -12.36 10.72 4.26
C VAL A 9 -12.50 11.39 2.88
N SER A 10 -13.72 11.38 2.33
CA SER A 10 -14.12 12.05 1.10
C SER A 10 -15.58 12.49 1.20
N ALA A 11 -15.99 13.52 0.46
CA ALA A 11 -17.37 14.00 0.42
C ALA A 11 -17.75 14.45 -1.00
N LEU A 12 -18.77 13.81 -1.56
CA LEU A 12 -19.36 14.15 -2.86
C LEU A 12 -20.64 14.94 -2.64
N SER A 13 -20.68 16.18 -3.14
CA SER A 13 -21.83 17.08 -2.96
C SER A 13 -22.01 18.04 -4.13
N ALA A 14 -23.23 18.54 -4.30
CA ALA A 14 -23.52 19.60 -5.24
C ALA A 14 -23.15 20.99 -4.66
N THR A 15 -22.65 21.88 -5.52
CA THR A 15 -22.33 23.28 -5.19
C THR A 15 -23.55 24.18 -5.08
N GLN A 16 -24.68 23.76 -5.65
CA GLN A 16 -25.95 24.48 -5.71
C GLN A 16 -27.12 23.47 -5.75
N PRO A 17 -28.39 23.91 -5.62
CA PRO A 17 -29.53 23.01 -5.68
C PRO A 17 -29.52 22.15 -6.96
N SER A 18 -29.43 20.82 -6.78
CA SER A 18 -29.39 19.84 -7.88
C SER A 18 -30.78 19.28 -8.19
N TYR A 19 -30.91 18.61 -9.34
CA TYR A 19 -32.19 18.14 -9.86
C TYR A 19 -32.38 16.63 -9.68
N THR A 20 -33.60 16.24 -9.32
CA THR A 20 -33.98 14.87 -8.96
C THR A 20 -33.60 13.82 -10.01
N LEU A 21 -33.96 14.04 -11.28
CA LEU A 21 -33.81 13.01 -12.32
C LEU A 21 -32.32 12.64 -12.59
N PRO A 22 -31.40 13.60 -12.84
CA PRO A 22 -29.97 13.29 -12.90
C PRO A 22 -29.40 12.73 -11.59
N ASN A 23 -29.88 13.19 -10.42
CA ASN A 23 -29.41 12.67 -9.13
C ASN A 23 -29.66 11.16 -8.99
N HIS A 24 -30.76 10.63 -9.56
CA HIS A 24 -31.03 9.18 -9.58
C HIS A 24 -29.99 8.41 -10.42
N GLY A 25 -29.58 8.98 -11.55
CA GLY A 25 -28.51 8.44 -12.38
C GLY A 25 -27.16 8.45 -11.66
N GLN A 26 -26.82 9.57 -11.02
CA GLN A 26 -25.59 9.73 -10.25
C GLN A 26 -25.48 8.73 -9.10
N CYS A 27 -26.52 8.62 -8.25
CA CYS A 27 -26.44 7.76 -7.06
C CYS A 27 -26.35 6.28 -7.44
N SER A 28 -27.11 5.83 -8.45
CA SER A 28 -27.03 4.45 -8.93
C SER A 28 -25.68 4.15 -9.57
N THR A 29 -25.12 5.11 -10.29
CA THR A 29 -23.83 4.95 -10.97
C THR A 29 -22.65 4.97 -9.99
N ALA A 30 -22.72 5.74 -8.90
CA ALA A 30 -21.69 5.72 -7.85
C ALA A 30 -21.53 4.31 -7.24
N VAL A 31 -22.63 3.59 -7.05
CA VAL A 31 -22.62 2.21 -6.55
C VAL A 31 -22.09 1.26 -7.61
N ARG A 32 -22.56 1.36 -8.86
CA ARG A 32 -22.10 0.50 -9.98
C ARG A 32 -20.62 0.67 -10.27
N ALA A 33 -20.11 1.90 -10.18
CA ALA A 33 -18.70 2.20 -10.36
C ALA A 33 -17.79 1.34 -9.47
N THR A 34 -18.25 0.92 -8.29
CA THR A 34 -17.44 0.12 -7.35
C THR A 34 -17.85 -1.35 -7.27
N SER A 35 -18.88 -1.78 -8.01
CA SER A 35 -19.48 -3.13 -7.86
C SER A 35 -19.82 -3.85 -9.16
N ASP A 36 -19.73 -3.18 -10.30
CA ASP A 36 -20.12 -3.72 -11.60
C ASP A 36 -18.96 -3.57 -12.60
N THR A 37 -18.70 -4.62 -13.39
CA THR A 37 -17.70 -4.65 -14.47
C THR A 37 -18.21 -4.05 -15.79
N TRP A 38 -19.32 -3.32 -15.73
CA TRP A 38 -19.90 -2.64 -16.89
C TRP A 38 -19.02 -1.50 -17.42
N THR A 39 -18.92 -1.38 -18.74
CA THR A 39 -18.20 -0.29 -19.42
C THR A 39 -19.18 0.71 -20.02
N ILE A 40 -18.99 2.00 -19.72
CA ILE A 40 -19.77 3.09 -20.32
C ILE A 40 -19.04 3.59 -21.56
N ASN A 41 -19.53 3.21 -22.74
CA ASN A 41 -19.02 3.77 -24.00
C ASN A 41 -19.65 5.13 -24.29
N THR A 42 -18.83 6.15 -24.50
CA THR A 42 -19.24 7.51 -24.90
C THR A 42 -18.47 7.94 -26.15
N THR A 43 -18.84 9.07 -26.76
CA THR A 43 -18.06 9.65 -27.86
C THR A 43 -16.70 10.20 -27.41
N ALA A 44 -16.51 10.47 -26.11
CA ALA A 44 -15.26 10.97 -25.54
C ALA A 44 -14.29 9.85 -25.12
N GLY A 45 -14.78 8.60 -25.07
CA GLY A 45 -14.01 7.44 -24.65
C GLY A 45 -14.83 6.40 -23.88
N ASP A 46 -14.18 5.30 -23.58
CA ASP A 46 -14.73 4.20 -22.79
C ASP A 46 -14.32 4.33 -21.33
N TYR A 47 -15.30 4.19 -20.43
CA TYR A 47 -15.09 4.23 -18.99
C TYR A 47 -15.39 2.83 -18.43
N PRO A 48 -14.37 1.96 -18.27
CA PRO A 48 -14.55 0.61 -17.77
C PRO A 48 -14.75 0.63 -16.25
N GLY A 49 -15.67 -0.19 -15.75
CA GLY A 49 -15.87 -0.46 -14.34
C GLY A 49 -15.36 -1.85 -13.93
N PRO A 50 -15.25 -2.12 -12.62
CA PRO A 50 -15.37 -1.12 -11.56
C PRO A 50 -14.07 -0.30 -11.44
N VAL A 51 -14.22 0.92 -10.96
CA VAL A 51 -13.19 1.91 -10.64
C VAL A 51 -13.21 2.20 -9.14
N PHE A 52 -12.05 2.14 -8.51
CA PHE A 52 -11.97 2.26 -7.05
C PHE A 52 -11.35 3.58 -6.59
N SER A 53 -10.80 4.42 -7.46
CA SER A 53 -10.35 5.75 -7.04
C SER A 53 -11.54 6.71 -6.90
N VAL A 54 -11.47 7.62 -5.94
CA VAL A 54 -12.50 8.66 -5.74
C VAL A 54 -12.79 9.44 -7.03
N SER A 55 -11.73 9.86 -7.73
CA SER A 55 -11.88 10.55 -9.03
C SER A 55 -12.43 9.65 -10.13
N GLY A 56 -12.05 8.37 -10.15
CA GLY A 56 -12.58 7.39 -11.09
C GLY A 56 -14.09 7.20 -10.94
N VAL A 57 -14.57 7.08 -9.69
CA VAL A 57 -16.01 6.99 -9.39
C VAL A 57 -16.74 8.24 -9.89
N MET A 58 -16.20 9.44 -9.63
CA MET A 58 -16.79 10.69 -10.12
C MET A 58 -16.83 10.77 -11.65
N ALA A 59 -15.73 10.43 -12.32
CA ALA A 59 -15.67 10.40 -13.79
C ALA A 59 -16.65 9.39 -14.40
N TYR A 60 -16.81 8.22 -13.76
CA TYR A 60 -17.76 7.18 -14.18
C TYR A 60 -19.22 7.67 -14.04
N MET A 61 -19.53 8.42 -12.97
CA MET A 61 -20.84 9.07 -12.79
C MET A 61 -21.12 10.12 -13.86
N ASP A 62 -20.15 10.98 -14.16
CA ASP A 62 -20.29 12.04 -15.16
C ASP A 62 -20.44 11.47 -16.57
N ALA A 63 -19.68 10.41 -16.90
CA ALA A 63 -19.82 9.68 -18.16
C ALA A 63 -21.22 9.09 -18.34
N TYR A 64 -21.81 8.52 -17.28
CA TYR A 64 -23.18 8.01 -17.31
C TYR A 64 -24.19 9.10 -17.61
N LEU A 65 -24.09 10.24 -16.90
CA LEU A 65 -25.00 11.35 -17.14
C LEU A 65 -24.83 11.92 -18.55
N ALA A 66 -23.61 12.12 -19.02
CA ALA A 66 -23.34 12.60 -20.36
C ALA A 66 -23.94 11.69 -21.44
N LYS A 67 -23.90 10.37 -21.24
CA LYS A 67 -24.45 9.38 -22.18
C LYS A 67 -25.98 9.34 -22.19
N TYR A 68 -26.61 9.28 -21.03
CA TYR A 68 -28.05 8.99 -20.93
C TYR A 68 -28.92 10.25 -20.76
N TRP A 69 -28.32 11.39 -20.48
CA TRP A 69 -29.02 12.65 -20.26
C TRP A 69 -28.52 13.83 -21.12
N PRO A 70 -28.08 13.64 -22.39
CA PRO A 70 -27.48 14.71 -23.19
C PRO A 70 -28.47 15.84 -23.54
N GLY A 71 -29.77 15.53 -23.63
CA GLY A 71 -30.84 16.50 -23.88
C GLY A 71 -31.62 16.91 -22.63
N SER A 72 -31.12 16.56 -21.44
CA SER A 72 -31.80 16.89 -20.19
C SER A 72 -31.88 18.41 -20.01
N PRO A 73 -33.04 18.99 -19.63
CA PRO A 73 -33.11 20.39 -19.23
C PRO A 73 -32.26 20.67 -17.98
N TYR A 74 -31.79 19.62 -17.31
CA TYR A 74 -30.97 19.64 -16.10
C TYR A 74 -29.53 19.17 -16.36
N TYR A 75 -29.00 19.30 -17.58
CA TYR A 75 -27.63 18.86 -17.92
C TYR A 75 -26.54 19.46 -17.00
N GLN A 76 -26.81 20.63 -16.40
CA GLN A 76 -25.91 21.33 -15.49
C GLN A 76 -25.54 20.51 -14.25
N ASN A 77 -26.33 19.49 -13.89
CA ASN A 77 -26.06 18.60 -12.76
C ASN A 77 -24.66 17.95 -12.82
N ILE A 78 -24.14 17.69 -14.03
CA ILE A 78 -22.79 17.17 -14.26
C ILE A 78 -21.74 18.14 -13.70
N TYR A 79 -21.94 19.45 -13.87
CA TYR A 79 -21.00 20.49 -13.43
C TYR A 79 -21.22 20.94 -11.99
N MET A 80 -22.29 20.48 -11.33
CA MET A 80 -22.64 20.90 -9.97
C MET A 80 -21.93 20.07 -8.91
N TYR A 81 -21.62 18.81 -9.19
CA TYR A 81 -21.05 17.90 -8.21
C TYR A 81 -19.53 18.05 -8.14
N LEU A 82 -19.01 18.08 -6.92
CA LEU A 82 -17.57 18.03 -6.67
C LEU A 82 -17.29 17.05 -5.55
N THR A 83 -16.10 16.47 -5.62
CA THR A 83 -15.58 15.65 -4.53
C THR A 83 -14.51 16.40 -3.75
N LEU A 84 -14.72 16.58 -2.44
CA LEU A 84 -13.70 17.05 -1.52
C LEU A 84 -13.00 15.84 -0.91
N GLY A 85 -11.68 15.77 -1.04
CA GLY A 85 -10.86 14.67 -0.54
C GLY A 85 -9.64 14.47 -1.42
N ASP A 86 -8.95 13.35 -1.22
CA ASP A 86 -7.89 12.93 -2.13
C ASP A 86 -8.52 12.23 -3.35
N PRO A 87 -8.39 12.80 -4.57
CA PRO A 87 -8.97 12.22 -5.78
C PRO A 87 -8.33 10.87 -6.16
N SER A 88 -7.11 10.61 -5.70
CA SER A 88 -6.38 9.36 -5.96
C SER A 88 -6.65 8.27 -4.93
N MET A 89 -7.33 8.60 -3.82
CA MET A 89 -7.57 7.64 -2.74
C MET A 89 -8.40 6.44 -3.25
N PRO A 90 -7.92 5.20 -3.03
CA PRO A 90 -8.71 4.01 -3.30
C PRO A 90 -9.84 3.84 -2.28
N VAL A 91 -11.00 3.44 -2.79
CA VAL A 91 -12.22 3.17 -2.05
C VAL A 91 -12.35 1.65 -1.91
N TRP A 92 -12.42 1.18 -0.66
CA TRP A 92 -12.77 -0.21 -0.40
C TRP A 92 -14.27 -0.44 -0.62
N SER A 93 -14.60 -1.48 -1.36
CA SER A 93 -15.97 -1.89 -1.66
C SER A 93 -16.07 -3.40 -1.81
N GLY A 94 -17.26 -3.96 -1.58
CA GLY A 94 -17.51 -5.40 -1.75
C GLY A 94 -17.14 -6.27 -0.55
N GLY A 95 -16.66 -5.69 0.55
CA GLY A 95 -16.44 -6.39 1.82
C GLY A 95 -15.39 -5.72 2.69
N MET A 96 -15.10 -6.33 3.84
CA MET A 96 -13.92 -5.99 4.64
C MET A 96 -12.67 -6.38 3.83
N PRO A 97 -11.63 -5.54 3.76
CA PRO A 97 -10.38 -5.93 3.12
C PRO A 97 -9.75 -7.14 3.81
N ASP A 98 -9.17 -8.02 3.01
CA ASP A 98 -8.39 -9.15 3.50
C ASP A 98 -6.89 -8.85 3.42
N TYR A 99 -6.10 -9.51 4.27
CA TYR A 99 -4.65 -9.39 4.19
C TYR A 99 -4.11 -10.22 3.01
N PRO A 100 -3.37 -9.60 2.06
CA PRO A 100 -2.79 -10.33 0.96
C PRO A 100 -1.54 -11.10 1.41
N ALA A 101 -1.38 -12.31 0.90
CA ALA A 101 -0.09 -12.99 0.84
C ALA A 101 0.65 -12.50 -0.40
N VAL A 102 1.75 -11.75 -0.18
CA VAL A 102 2.59 -11.21 -1.25
C VAL A 102 3.91 -11.98 -1.25
N THR A 103 4.28 -12.53 -2.40
CA THR A 103 5.52 -13.28 -2.60
C THR A 103 6.36 -12.64 -3.69
N TYR A 104 7.64 -12.43 -3.40
CA TYR A 104 8.65 -11.93 -4.31
C TYR A 104 10.03 -12.46 -3.91
N PRO A 105 11.06 -12.40 -4.77
CA PRO A 105 12.39 -12.86 -4.44
C PRO A 105 12.96 -12.19 -3.19
N ASP A 106 13.64 -12.96 -2.33
CA ASP A 106 14.35 -12.45 -1.14
C ASP A 106 15.54 -11.53 -1.50
N SER A 107 15.99 -11.58 -2.75
CA SER A 107 16.96 -10.64 -3.33
C SER A 107 16.88 -10.60 -4.86
N ILE A 108 17.34 -9.49 -5.44
CA ILE A 108 17.50 -9.25 -6.87
C ILE A 108 18.97 -8.99 -7.21
N PRO A 109 19.47 -9.33 -8.42
CA PRO A 109 20.83 -9.01 -8.84
C PRO A 109 21.02 -7.49 -9.04
N LEU A 110 22.29 -7.09 -9.22
CA LEU A 110 22.60 -5.79 -9.79
C LEU A 110 22.37 -5.81 -11.30
N GLY A 111 22.05 -4.65 -11.86
CA GLY A 111 21.69 -4.48 -13.26
C GLY A 111 20.23 -4.83 -13.55
N PRO A 112 19.88 -4.93 -14.85
CA PRO A 112 18.52 -5.21 -15.28
C PRO A 112 18.01 -6.58 -14.81
N TYR A 113 16.80 -6.62 -14.25
CA TYR A 113 16.17 -7.84 -13.76
C TYR A 113 14.65 -7.77 -13.82
N ASN A 114 14.01 -8.89 -14.18
CA ASN A 114 12.56 -9.03 -14.19
C ASN A 114 12.10 -9.64 -12.86
N MET A 115 11.73 -8.78 -11.91
CA MET A 115 11.24 -9.18 -10.60
C MET A 115 9.78 -9.63 -10.68
N ASN A 116 9.53 -10.91 -10.48
CA ASN A 116 8.17 -11.45 -10.40
C ASN A 116 7.59 -11.27 -9.00
N VAL A 117 6.38 -10.72 -8.92
CA VAL A 117 5.63 -10.54 -7.68
C VAL A 117 4.28 -11.23 -7.81
N THR A 118 3.95 -12.10 -6.86
CA THR A 118 2.67 -12.82 -6.81
C THR A 118 1.85 -12.33 -5.63
N VAL A 119 0.57 -12.05 -5.85
CA VAL A 119 -0.36 -11.54 -4.84
C VAL A 119 -1.57 -12.47 -4.77
N GLN A 120 -1.86 -12.98 -3.57
CA GLN A 120 -2.99 -13.89 -3.33
C GLN A 120 -3.74 -13.55 -2.05
N VAL A 121 -5.03 -13.86 -2.00
CA VAL A 121 -5.86 -13.86 -0.77
C VAL A 121 -6.51 -15.22 -0.65
N ASN A 122 -6.30 -15.93 0.47
CA ASN A 122 -6.89 -17.26 0.69
C ASN A 122 -6.67 -18.22 -0.51
N SER A 123 -5.46 -18.21 -1.09
CA SER A 123 -5.05 -18.97 -2.30
C SER A 123 -5.74 -18.55 -3.61
N GLN A 124 -6.51 -17.47 -3.62
CA GLN A 124 -7.08 -16.88 -4.83
C GLN A 124 -6.15 -15.78 -5.35
N PRO A 125 -5.91 -15.70 -6.68
CA PRO A 125 -5.10 -14.62 -7.25
C PRO A 125 -5.75 -13.26 -7.00
N VAL A 126 -4.96 -12.22 -6.81
CA VAL A 126 -5.48 -10.84 -6.75
C VAL A 126 -5.16 -10.16 -8.08
N GLU A 127 -6.18 -9.87 -8.85
CA GLU A 127 -6.06 -9.20 -10.14
C GLU A 127 -5.96 -7.68 -9.96
N ASN A 128 -5.21 -7.05 -10.87
CA ASN A 128 -5.10 -5.60 -11.02
C ASN A 128 -4.56 -4.86 -9.78
N ALA A 129 -3.92 -5.58 -8.85
CA ALA A 129 -3.23 -5.01 -7.71
C ALA A 129 -2.04 -4.18 -8.21
N LEU A 130 -1.92 -2.94 -7.73
CA LEU A 130 -0.80 -2.08 -8.02
C LEU A 130 0.39 -2.54 -7.18
N VAL A 131 1.42 -3.06 -7.84
CA VAL A 131 2.69 -3.47 -7.22
C VAL A 131 3.74 -2.44 -7.57
N CYS A 132 4.49 -1.97 -6.57
CA CYS A 132 5.60 -1.05 -6.76
C CYS A 132 6.87 -1.62 -6.13
N ALA A 133 8.00 -1.49 -6.83
CA ALA A 133 9.33 -1.69 -6.29
C ALA A 133 10.13 -0.40 -6.44
N TRP A 134 10.72 0.07 -5.34
CA TRP A 134 11.49 1.30 -5.28
C TRP A 134 12.80 1.07 -4.54
N LYS A 135 13.88 1.61 -5.10
CA LYS A 135 15.18 1.71 -4.44
C LYS A 135 15.70 3.12 -4.62
N GLU A 136 16.06 3.75 -3.51
CA GLU A 136 16.63 5.10 -3.51
C GLU A 136 17.85 5.17 -4.43
N GLY A 137 17.85 6.16 -5.32
CA GLY A 137 18.94 6.43 -6.27
C GLY A 137 19.02 5.50 -7.49
N ASP A 138 18.30 4.38 -7.51
CA ASP A 138 18.42 3.38 -8.58
C ASP A 138 17.14 3.27 -9.45
N PHE A 139 15.98 2.94 -8.87
CA PHE A 139 14.76 2.71 -9.65
C PHE A 139 13.46 2.98 -8.89
N TYR A 140 12.41 3.30 -9.64
CA TYR A 140 11.01 3.30 -9.22
C TYR A 140 10.20 2.62 -10.33
N VAL A 141 9.62 1.46 -10.06
CA VAL A 141 8.93 0.66 -11.07
C VAL A 141 7.63 0.17 -10.50
N ALA A 142 6.53 0.40 -11.21
CA ALA A 142 5.21 -0.05 -10.82
C ALA A 142 4.55 -0.84 -11.96
N GLY A 143 3.80 -1.87 -11.60
CA GLY A 143 3.06 -2.73 -12.51
C GLY A 143 1.78 -3.20 -11.85
N ARG A 144 0.86 -3.76 -12.63
CA ARG A 144 -0.36 -4.36 -12.09
C ARG A 144 -0.33 -5.86 -12.23
N THR A 145 -0.89 -6.57 -11.26
CA THR A 145 -1.06 -8.01 -11.37
C THR A 145 -2.07 -8.36 -12.46
N ASP A 146 -1.79 -9.42 -13.21
CA ASP A 146 -2.74 -10.00 -14.15
C ASP A 146 -3.83 -10.83 -13.45
N ALA A 147 -4.71 -11.48 -14.23
CA ALA A 147 -5.77 -12.35 -13.71
C ALA A 147 -5.25 -13.59 -12.96
N THR A 148 -3.95 -13.92 -13.08
CA THR A 148 -3.29 -14.99 -12.32
C THR A 148 -2.61 -14.49 -11.04
N GLY A 149 -2.74 -13.19 -10.74
CA GLY A 149 -2.19 -12.57 -9.54
C GLY A 149 -0.70 -12.24 -9.65
N ASN A 150 -0.14 -12.19 -10.87
CA ASN A 150 1.29 -11.98 -11.08
C ASN A 150 1.58 -10.64 -11.75
N ALA A 151 2.60 -9.94 -11.25
CA ALA A 151 3.16 -8.74 -11.86
C ALA A 151 4.66 -8.92 -12.09
N VAL A 152 5.18 -8.42 -13.21
CA VAL A 152 6.61 -8.41 -13.51
C VAL A 152 7.10 -6.96 -13.49
N LEU A 153 8.08 -6.67 -12.64
CA LEU A 153 8.69 -5.35 -12.51
C LEU A 153 10.11 -5.38 -13.07
N GLU A 154 10.37 -4.55 -14.07
CA GLU A 154 11.69 -4.40 -14.70
C GLU A 154 12.60 -3.51 -13.84
N THR A 155 13.32 -4.11 -12.90
CA THR A 155 14.23 -3.39 -12.00
C THR A 155 15.62 -3.23 -12.63
N ASN A 156 16.37 -2.21 -12.19
CA ASN A 156 17.75 -1.99 -12.62
C ASN A 156 18.57 -1.41 -11.46
N ALA A 157 19.10 -2.28 -10.60
CA ALA A 157 19.86 -1.86 -9.43
C ALA A 157 21.32 -1.55 -9.78
N GLY A 158 21.75 -0.30 -9.61
CA GLY A 158 23.14 0.11 -9.81
C GLY A 158 24.03 -0.21 -8.61
N THR A 159 23.45 -0.26 -7.41
CA THR A 159 24.19 -0.49 -6.16
C THR A 159 23.47 -1.48 -5.25
N PRO A 160 24.20 -2.21 -4.38
CA PRO A 160 23.56 -3.00 -3.35
C PRO A 160 22.75 -2.13 -2.38
N GLY A 161 21.65 -2.66 -1.85
CA GLY A 161 20.84 -1.94 -0.87
C GLY A 161 19.39 -2.41 -0.81
N GLU A 162 18.61 -1.79 0.07
CA GLU A 162 17.22 -2.15 0.26
C GLU A 162 16.34 -1.72 -0.93
N VAL A 163 15.38 -2.57 -1.25
CA VAL A 163 14.30 -2.30 -2.20
C VAL A 163 12.99 -2.35 -1.43
N LEU A 164 12.26 -1.24 -1.38
CA LEU A 164 10.89 -1.20 -0.88
C LEU A 164 9.94 -1.82 -1.90
N VAL A 165 9.04 -2.68 -1.42
CA VAL A 165 7.99 -3.32 -2.22
C VAL A 165 6.64 -2.99 -1.58
N THR A 166 5.72 -2.44 -2.37
CA THR A 166 4.35 -2.17 -1.92
C THR A 166 3.33 -2.84 -2.83
N VAL A 167 2.19 -3.22 -2.26
CA VAL A 167 1.02 -3.71 -3.01
C VAL A 167 -0.24 -3.03 -2.52
N SER A 168 -1.05 -2.48 -3.43
CA SER A 168 -2.31 -1.79 -3.13
C SER A 168 -3.36 -2.01 -4.22
N GLU A 169 -4.57 -1.47 -4.04
CA GLU A 169 -5.65 -1.36 -5.05
C GLU A 169 -6.22 -2.67 -5.66
N GLY A 170 -5.74 -3.83 -5.23
CA GLY A 170 -6.13 -5.12 -5.79
C GLY A 170 -7.43 -5.70 -5.23
N HIS A 171 -8.09 -6.55 -6.04
CA HIS A 171 -9.21 -7.38 -5.60
C HIS A 171 -9.06 -8.82 -6.10
N ALA A 172 -9.52 -9.80 -5.32
CA ALA A 172 -9.33 -11.22 -5.65
C ALA A 172 -9.99 -11.67 -6.97
N ARG A 173 -11.01 -10.94 -7.47
CA ARG A 173 -11.78 -11.31 -8.68
C ARG A 173 -12.33 -10.07 -9.39
N HIS A 174 -11.48 -9.05 -9.56
CA HIS A 174 -11.87 -7.73 -10.07
C HIS A 174 -12.61 -7.78 -11.41
N SER A 175 -12.16 -8.62 -12.35
CA SER A 175 -12.73 -8.65 -13.71
C SER A 175 -13.97 -9.53 -13.89
N THR A 176 -14.43 -10.26 -12.86
CA THR A 176 -15.47 -11.28 -13.03
C THR A 176 -16.88 -10.73 -12.74
N PRO A 177 -17.76 -10.60 -13.75
CA PRO A 177 -19.11 -10.07 -13.53
C PRO A 177 -19.93 -10.91 -12.55
N GLY A 178 -20.67 -10.25 -11.67
CA GLY A 178 -21.60 -10.90 -10.72
C GLY A 178 -20.93 -11.60 -9.55
N VAL A 179 -19.59 -11.49 -9.41
CA VAL A 179 -18.85 -12.04 -8.27
C VAL A 179 -18.58 -10.94 -7.25
N ALA A 180 -18.67 -11.26 -5.97
CA ALA A 180 -18.30 -10.32 -4.92
C ALA A 180 -16.81 -10.00 -5.00
N HIS A 181 -16.47 -8.71 -5.09
CA HIS A 181 -15.08 -8.25 -5.09
C HIS A 181 -14.60 -8.08 -3.65
N THR A 182 -13.50 -8.74 -3.29
CA THR A 182 -12.89 -8.56 -1.97
C THR A 182 -11.62 -7.71 -2.10
N PRO A 183 -11.58 -6.51 -1.48
CA PRO A 183 -10.40 -5.66 -1.51
C PRO A 183 -9.27 -6.25 -0.66
N ILE A 184 -8.06 -5.75 -0.86
CA ILE A 184 -6.89 -6.09 -0.03
C ILE A 184 -6.51 -4.93 0.89
N PHE A 185 -5.97 -5.26 2.07
CA PHE A 185 -5.16 -4.31 2.82
C PHE A 185 -3.86 -4.01 2.05
N PRO A 186 -3.34 -2.77 2.15
CA PRO A 186 -2.04 -2.47 1.57
C PRO A 186 -0.97 -3.35 2.22
N HIS A 187 -0.02 -3.80 1.40
CA HIS A 187 1.17 -4.49 1.86
C HIS A 187 2.38 -3.57 1.71
N GLU A 188 3.22 -3.56 2.73
CA GLU A 188 4.56 -2.98 2.69
C GLU A 188 5.55 -4.06 3.08
N GLY A 189 6.61 -4.18 2.30
CA GLY A 189 7.67 -5.13 2.54
C GLY A 189 8.93 -4.70 1.81
N THR A 190 9.98 -5.49 1.95
CA THR A 190 11.31 -5.07 1.52
C THR A 190 12.16 -6.27 1.14
N THR A 191 12.90 -6.15 0.04
CA THR A 191 13.90 -7.12 -0.46
C THR A 191 15.26 -6.44 -0.64
N MET A 192 16.27 -7.15 -1.13
CA MET A 192 17.62 -6.61 -1.31
C MET A 192 18.07 -6.64 -2.76
N ALA A 193 18.65 -5.52 -3.22
CA ALA A 193 19.46 -5.48 -4.42
C ALA A 193 20.91 -5.88 -4.11
N GLY A 194 21.51 -6.64 -5.02
CA GLY A 194 22.91 -7.08 -4.91
C GLY A 194 23.13 -8.59 -4.88
N GLY A 195 22.06 -9.40 -4.94
CA GLY A 195 22.10 -10.80 -4.49
C GLY A 195 21.43 -11.84 -5.38
N GLY A 196 21.30 -11.64 -6.69
CA GLY A 196 20.55 -12.50 -7.63
C GLY A 196 20.66 -14.02 -7.43
N GLY A 197 19.83 -14.57 -6.53
CA GLY A 197 19.80 -15.98 -6.16
C GLY A 197 20.98 -16.48 -5.31
N GLN A 198 21.92 -15.62 -4.92
CA GLN A 198 23.02 -16.00 -4.02
C GLN A 198 22.60 -15.77 -2.57
N PRO A 199 22.97 -16.67 -1.63
CA PRO A 199 22.69 -16.49 -0.21
C PRO A 199 23.33 -15.19 0.29
N GLN A 200 22.53 -14.20 0.64
CA GLN A 200 22.97 -12.95 1.27
C GLN A 200 22.27 -12.72 2.59
N PRO A 201 23.00 -12.44 3.67
CA PRO A 201 22.38 -12.03 4.91
C PRO A 201 21.87 -10.59 4.81
N ASN A 202 20.68 -10.36 5.36
CA ASN A 202 20.08 -9.04 5.47
C ASN A 202 19.49 -8.85 6.87
N MET A 203 20.24 -8.19 7.75
CA MET A 203 19.84 -7.98 9.14
C MET A 203 18.90 -6.78 9.24
N ARG A 204 17.68 -7.04 9.71
CA ARG A 204 16.68 -6.02 10.00
C ARG A 204 16.45 -5.87 11.49
N TYR A 205 16.28 -4.62 11.90
CA TYR A 205 15.77 -4.29 13.22
C TYR A 205 14.30 -4.70 13.33
N MET A 206 13.95 -5.51 14.33
CA MET A 206 12.58 -5.94 14.59
C MET A 206 11.93 -5.19 15.74
N GLY A 207 12.74 -4.72 16.69
CA GLY A 207 12.24 -4.07 17.89
C GLY A 207 13.29 -4.06 18.99
N ASN A 208 12.96 -3.38 20.07
CA ASN A 208 13.78 -3.29 21.26
C ASN A 208 12.93 -3.45 22.52
N GLN A 209 13.58 -3.89 23.59
CA GLN A 209 13.04 -3.89 24.95
C GLN A 209 14.07 -3.25 25.87
N VAL A 210 13.62 -2.53 26.89
CA VAL A 210 14.49 -2.05 27.97
C VAL A 210 14.29 -2.96 29.18
N ASP A 211 15.40 -3.34 29.79
CA ASP A 211 15.48 -4.11 31.03
C ASP A 211 16.21 -3.28 32.09
N ASP A 212 15.48 -2.78 33.09
CA ASP A 212 15.95 -1.82 34.11
C ASP A 212 15.77 -2.36 35.55
N PRO A 213 16.39 -3.48 35.94
CA PRO A 213 16.15 -4.08 37.25
C PRO A 213 16.79 -3.30 38.42
N PRO A 214 16.26 -3.39 39.64
CA PRO A 214 16.94 -2.93 40.84
C PRO A 214 18.22 -3.75 41.14
N PRO A 215 19.28 -3.16 41.74
CA PRO A 215 19.43 -1.75 42.09
C PRO A 215 19.91 -0.92 40.89
N GLY A 216 19.28 0.24 40.66
CA GLY A 216 19.68 1.16 39.59
C GLY A 216 18.60 1.43 38.55
N GLY A 217 17.59 0.57 38.43
CA GLY A 217 16.33 0.86 37.73
C GLY A 217 15.12 0.49 38.58
N ASN A 218 13.92 0.50 37.99
CA ASN A 218 12.66 0.23 38.69
C ASN A 218 11.78 -0.85 38.05
N GLY A 219 12.21 -1.44 36.93
CA GLY A 219 11.57 -2.56 36.23
C GLY A 219 10.35 -2.16 35.41
N ASN A 220 10.26 -0.92 34.94
CA ASN A 220 9.12 -0.42 34.17
C ASN A 220 9.31 -0.50 32.64
N GLY A 221 10.45 -1.02 32.17
CA GLY A 221 10.70 -1.25 30.75
C GLY A 221 10.99 0.04 29.97
N ARG A 222 11.51 1.08 30.63
CA ARG A 222 11.98 2.33 30.01
C ARG A 222 13.16 2.90 30.78
N PHE A 223 13.91 3.80 30.14
CA PHE A 223 14.99 4.53 30.81
C PHE A 223 14.45 5.83 31.43
N ASP A 224 14.43 5.92 32.77
CA ASP A 224 14.15 7.17 33.47
C ASP A 224 15.46 7.89 33.91
N PRO A 225 15.47 9.22 34.11
CA PRO A 225 16.67 9.95 34.51
C PRO A 225 17.25 9.47 35.85
N GLY A 226 18.56 9.19 35.84
CA GLY A 226 19.29 8.69 37.02
C GLY A 226 19.27 7.16 37.16
N GLU A 227 18.60 6.46 36.25
CA GLU A 227 18.56 5.00 36.23
C GLU A 227 19.54 4.39 35.23
N ASN A 228 19.84 3.11 35.45
CA ASN A 228 20.67 2.27 34.61
C ASN A 228 19.84 1.07 34.14
N GLY A 229 20.08 0.63 32.91
CA GLY A 229 19.44 -0.57 32.37
C GLY A 229 20.12 -1.04 31.10
N THR A 230 19.59 -2.12 30.54
CA THR A 230 20.06 -2.75 29.30
C THR A 230 19.01 -2.58 28.21
N ILE A 231 19.43 -2.21 27.00
CA ILE A 231 18.56 -2.27 25.83
C ILE A 231 18.82 -3.57 25.06
N ILE A 232 17.78 -4.38 24.92
CA ILE A 232 17.80 -5.62 24.17
C ILE A 232 17.25 -5.31 22.79
N VAL A 233 18.06 -5.49 21.74
CA VAL A 233 17.67 -5.28 20.35
C VAL A 233 17.42 -6.62 19.68
N THR A 234 16.28 -6.78 19.04
CA THR A 234 15.97 -7.97 18.25
C THR A 234 16.28 -7.69 16.79
N LEU A 235 17.14 -8.53 16.21
CA LEU A 235 17.46 -8.50 14.79
C LEU A 235 16.91 -9.74 14.11
N ARG A 236 16.44 -9.60 12.87
CA ARG A 236 16.02 -10.71 12.02
C ARG A 236 16.85 -10.71 10.75
N ASN A 237 17.44 -11.86 10.42
CA ASN A 237 17.94 -12.06 9.07
C ASN A 237 16.74 -12.30 8.13
N SER A 238 16.50 -11.35 7.25
CA SER A 238 15.46 -11.39 6.21
C SER A 238 16.01 -11.72 4.83
N GLY A 239 17.32 -11.99 4.75
CA GLY A 239 17.98 -12.43 3.53
C GLY A 239 17.96 -13.95 3.40
N ASN A 240 18.32 -14.44 2.22
CA ASN A 240 18.37 -15.86 1.87
C ASN A 240 19.73 -16.52 2.17
N GLY A 241 20.66 -15.81 2.82
CA GLY A 241 21.96 -16.34 3.23
C GLY A 241 22.24 -16.21 4.71
N GLN A 242 23.05 -17.13 5.22
CA GLN A 242 23.47 -17.12 6.61
C GLN A 242 24.27 -15.85 6.92
N ALA A 243 23.87 -15.13 7.97
CA ALA A 243 24.63 -14.00 8.48
C ALA A 243 25.81 -14.52 9.26
N GLN A 244 26.99 -13.97 9.05
CA GLN A 244 28.19 -14.39 9.78
C GLN A 244 28.77 -13.19 10.52
N ASN A 245 29.24 -13.42 11.75
CA ASN A 245 29.87 -12.40 12.59
C ASN A 245 29.00 -11.15 12.80
N VAL A 246 27.70 -11.34 13.03
CA VAL A 246 26.77 -10.22 13.20
C VAL A 246 27.11 -9.46 14.48
N THR A 247 27.44 -8.19 14.34
CA THR A 247 27.69 -7.28 15.46
C THR A 247 26.80 -6.04 15.35
N ALA A 248 26.21 -5.62 16.46
CA ALA A 248 25.44 -4.39 16.56
C ALA A 248 26.23 -3.36 17.37
N LYS A 249 26.14 -2.09 16.96
CA LYS A 249 26.74 -0.97 17.70
C LYS A 249 25.69 0.07 18.05
N LEU A 250 25.43 0.26 19.34
CA LEU A 250 24.54 1.29 19.86
C LEU A 250 25.25 2.65 19.84
N ARG A 251 24.55 3.68 19.34
CA ARG A 251 25.01 5.07 19.36
C ARG A 251 23.84 5.97 19.78
N SER A 252 24.15 7.02 20.51
CA SER A 252 23.22 8.10 20.82
C SER A 252 23.90 9.44 20.54
N SER A 253 23.16 10.39 19.99
CA SER A 253 23.59 11.78 19.86
C SER A 253 23.24 12.62 21.10
N HIS A 254 22.50 12.05 22.06
CA HIS A 254 22.01 12.77 23.22
C HIS A 254 23.07 12.77 24.34
N THR A 255 23.54 13.96 24.74
CA THR A 255 24.67 14.11 25.68
C THR A 255 24.38 13.59 27.08
N GLN A 256 23.11 13.50 27.48
CA GLN A 256 22.68 12.97 28.77
C GLN A 256 22.49 11.45 28.78
N PHE A 257 22.55 10.77 27.62
CA PHE A 257 22.41 9.32 27.54
C PHE A 257 23.79 8.68 27.49
N ILE A 258 24.22 8.11 28.62
CA ILE A 258 25.56 7.52 28.77
C ILE A 258 25.51 6.05 28.35
N ILE A 259 26.23 5.70 27.29
CA ILE A 259 26.37 4.32 26.82
C ILE A 259 27.65 3.74 27.43
N THR A 260 27.50 2.81 28.37
CA THR A 260 28.62 2.13 29.05
C THR A 260 29.14 0.93 28.28
N ASP A 261 28.26 0.21 27.58
CA ASP A 261 28.60 -0.80 26.58
C ASP A 261 27.82 -0.51 25.29
N SER A 262 28.55 -0.41 24.18
CA SER A 262 27.99 -0.03 22.88
C SER A 262 27.96 -1.17 21.89
N THR A 263 28.49 -2.35 22.18
CA THR A 263 28.67 -3.40 21.18
C THR A 263 28.08 -4.72 21.65
N SER A 264 27.30 -5.37 20.79
CA SER A 264 26.78 -6.72 21.04
C SER A 264 27.07 -7.63 19.85
N ASN A 265 27.40 -8.89 20.14
CA ASN A 265 27.64 -9.92 19.14
C ASN A 265 26.42 -10.87 19.10
N TYR A 266 25.85 -11.04 17.91
CA TYR A 266 24.69 -11.90 17.63
C TYR A 266 25.10 -13.25 17.03
N GLY A 267 26.38 -13.44 16.71
CA GLY A 267 26.91 -14.69 16.19
C GLY A 267 26.64 -14.90 14.69
N ASN A 268 26.35 -16.14 14.33
CA ASN A 268 26.13 -16.64 12.96
C ASN A 268 24.71 -17.21 12.79
#